data_AF-A0A7V1JIW9-F1
#
_entry.id   AF-A0A7V1JIW9-F1
#
_cell.length_a   1.000
_cell.length_b   1.000
_cell.length_c   1.000
_cell.angle_alpha   90.00
_cell.angle_beta   90.00
_cell.angle_gamma   90.00
#
_symmetry.space_group_name_H-M   'P 1'
#
loop_
_entity.id
_entity.type
_entity.pdbx_description
1 polymer ?
#
loop_
_entity_poly.entity_id
_entity_poly.type
_entity_poly.pdbx_seq_one_letter_code
_entity_poly.pdbx_strand_id
1 'polypeptide(L)'
;MRRHLPRFLTLLVMLLTFGLALTSAVQKSPTMDEQNHIARGAAYLGTGDPRLSVEHPPLVNLLSGLPVHLLLHPNLPLDTVWWEAGEWYHFADLFLWEANPGPERIVFLARLPVLGLGLLLIALVHRWAGQRFGPWGGVLAAAFCGLDPNILAHTRLATTDVGGTFFVFLAGYALWRALRRPSVPRLLGAGLALGLAFAAKLSALAFGPILALAALLDGLPGGPGRPRRLLSRAGAVAGMTLIALLTVWATYRFRIGPLGEGGPPVPAPPYLRGVRAVLDFAGGGRPGYLLRQVSAEGWWYYFPVAFAVKTPLATLVGVLMATGLALRRLARDDLLLLVPPVVFFLASTAARLNLGYRHLLPILPFLFVHLARLAYSPGHPSTQSPSL
;
A
#
# COMPACT_ATOMS: atom_id res chain seq x y z
N MET A 1 -20.43 -22.24 -18.52
CA MET A 1 -19.00 -22.42 -18.16
C MET A 1 -18.06 -21.29 -18.62
N ARG A 2 -17.95 -20.95 -19.92
CA ARG A 2 -16.94 -19.98 -20.42
C ARG A 2 -16.96 -18.58 -19.79
N ARG A 3 -18.12 -18.05 -19.38
CA ARG A 3 -18.24 -16.72 -18.74
C ARG A 3 -17.69 -16.65 -17.30
N HIS A 4 -17.65 -17.79 -16.58
CA HIS A 4 -17.21 -17.83 -15.18
C HIS A 4 -15.76 -18.33 -15.04
N LEU A 5 -15.22 -18.97 -16.07
CA LEU A 5 -13.87 -19.53 -16.07
C LEU A 5 -12.79 -18.50 -15.62
N PRO A 6 -12.78 -17.23 -16.09
CA PRO A 6 -11.78 -16.27 -15.62
C PRO A 6 -11.83 -16.03 -14.11
N ARG A 7 -13.04 -15.94 -13.52
CA ARG A 7 -13.20 -15.74 -12.08
C ARG A 7 -12.74 -16.98 -11.30
N PHE A 8 -13.09 -18.16 -11.82
CA PHE A 8 -12.65 -19.43 -11.23
C PHE A 8 -11.12 -19.56 -11.22
N LEU A 9 -10.43 -19.20 -12.31
CA LEU A 9 -8.97 -19.21 -12.37
C LEU A 9 -8.34 -18.22 -11.39
N THR A 10 -8.90 -17.02 -11.24
CA THR A 10 -8.44 -16.07 -10.22
C THR A 10 -8.61 -16.63 -8.81
N LEU A 11 -9.74 -17.30 -8.51
CA LEU A 11 -9.94 -17.96 -7.22
C LEU A 11 -8.89 -19.06 -6.99
N LEU A 12 -8.56 -19.84 -8.01
CA LEU A 12 -7.49 -20.84 -7.90
C LEU A 12 -6.13 -20.20 -7.59
N VAL A 13 -5.79 -19.09 -8.25
CA VAL A 13 -4.57 -18.32 -7.93
C VAL A 13 -4.60 -17.81 -6.50
N MET A 14 -5.72 -17.29 -6.02
CA MET A 14 -5.87 -16.82 -4.64
C MET A 14 -5.75 -17.96 -3.62
N LEU A 15 -6.33 -19.13 -3.89
CA LEU A 15 -6.20 -20.32 -3.05
C LEU A 15 -4.76 -20.82 -3.00
N LEU A 16 -4.07 -20.85 -4.14
CA LEU A 16 -2.65 -21.20 -4.21
C LEU A 16 -1.78 -20.20 -3.42
N THR A 17 -2.01 -18.90 -3.62
CA THR A 17 -1.34 -17.82 -2.87
C THR A 17 -1.57 -17.98 -1.38
N PHE A 18 -2.82 -18.22 -0.97
CA PHE A 18 -3.20 -18.46 0.43
C PHE A 18 -2.44 -19.66 1.00
N GLY A 19 -2.44 -20.79 0.29
CA GLY A 19 -1.73 -22.00 0.71
C GLY A 19 -0.23 -21.78 0.89
N LEU A 20 0.43 -21.12 -0.08
CA LEU A 20 1.86 -20.79 -0.01
C LEU A 20 2.18 -19.81 1.14
N ALA A 21 1.38 -18.75 1.29
CA ALA A 21 1.58 -17.76 2.33
C ALA A 21 1.31 -18.34 3.73
N LEU A 22 0.24 -19.13 3.89
CA LEU A 22 -0.15 -19.74 5.16
C LEU A 22 0.87 -20.79 5.61
N THR A 23 1.29 -21.69 4.73
CA THR A 23 2.31 -22.70 5.06
C THR A 23 3.62 -22.03 5.47
N SER A 24 4.06 -21.02 4.74
CA SER A 24 5.25 -20.25 5.14
C SER A 24 5.04 -19.44 6.41
N ALA A 25 3.83 -18.96 6.71
CA ALA A 25 3.52 -18.23 7.94
C ALA A 25 3.54 -19.13 9.18
N VAL A 26 3.29 -20.43 9.03
CA VAL A 26 3.38 -21.41 10.12
C VAL A 26 4.82 -21.90 10.29
N GLN A 27 5.53 -22.17 9.19
CA GLN A 27 6.84 -22.83 9.24
C GLN A 27 8.03 -21.90 9.52
N LYS A 28 7.88 -20.58 9.32
CA LYS A 28 8.99 -19.62 9.44
C LYS A 28 8.88 -18.78 10.71
N SER A 29 10.03 -18.59 11.35
CA SER A 29 10.17 -17.74 12.52
C SER A 29 9.76 -16.28 12.25
N PRO A 30 9.50 -15.49 13.30
CA PRO A 30 9.27 -14.06 13.18
C PRO A 30 10.50 -13.35 12.60
N THR A 31 10.24 -12.27 11.85
CA THR A 31 11.27 -11.31 11.43
C THR A 31 11.33 -10.14 12.40
N MET A 32 12.47 -9.44 12.43
CA MET A 32 12.73 -8.33 13.37
C MET A 32 11.61 -7.28 13.42
N ASP A 33 11.01 -6.94 12.28
CA ASP A 33 9.98 -5.89 12.23
C ASP A 33 8.61 -6.35 12.77
N GLU A 34 8.32 -7.65 12.74
CA GLU A 34 6.98 -8.17 13.10
C GLU A 34 6.65 -7.91 14.56
N GLN A 35 7.57 -8.15 15.49
CA GLN A 35 7.32 -7.90 16.91
C GLN A 35 6.91 -6.45 17.17
N ASN A 36 7.57 -5.50 16.49
CA ASN A 36 7.31 -4.08 16.64
C ASN A 36 5.92 -3.70 16.12
N HIS A 37 5.52 -4.20 14.96
CA HIS A 37 4.20 -3.94 14.39
C HIS A 37 3.07 -4.55 15.22
N ILE A 38 3.26 -5.77 15.70
CA ILE A 38 2.30 -6.48 16.53
C ILE A 38 2.10 -5.76 17.86
N ALA A 39 3.19 -5.47 18.58
CA ALA A 39 3.14 -4.83 19.89
C ALA A 39 2.53 -3.42 19.81
N ARG A 40 2.89 -2.62 18.79
CA ARG A 40 2.26 -1.32 18.51
C ARG A 40 0.74 -1.42 18.35
N GLY A 41 0.30 -2.40 17.57
CA GLY A 41 -1.11 -2.66 17.33
C GLY A 41 -1.87 -3.05 18.59
N ALA A 42 -1.32 -4.02 19.33
CA ALA A 42 -1.90 -4.52 20.57
C ALA A 42 -1.97 -3.42 21.66
N ALA A 43 -0.89 -2.66 21.85
CA ALA A 43 -0.84 -1.57 22.80
C ALA A 43 -1.83 -0.46 22.44
N TYR A 44 -1.93 -0.08 21.16
CA TYR A 44 -2.86 0.97 20.75
C TYR A 44 -4.33 0.53 20.87
N LEU A 45 -4.65 -0.74 20.60
CA LEU A 45 -5.98 -1.30 20.85
C LEU A 45 -6.34 -1.27 22.33
N GLY A 46 -5.44 -1.74 23.19
CA GLY A 46 -5.69 -1.86 24.63
C GLY A 46 -5.73 -0.53 25.38
N THR A 47 -4.93 0.46 24.95
CA THR A 47 -4.79 1.73 25.69
C THR A 47 -5.44 2.93 25.00
N GLY A 48 -5.62 2.88 23.68
CA GLY A 48 -5.95 4.07 22.90
C GLY A 48 -4.84 5.12 22.83
N ASP A 49 -3.62 4.78 23.26
CA ASP A 49 -2.45 5.65 23.20
C ASP A 49 -1.51 5.25 22.03
N PRO A 50 -1.31 6.11 21.03
CA PRO A 50 -0.47 5.83 19.87
C PRO A 50 1.03 6.09 20.12
N ARG A 51 1.49 6.26 21.37
CA ARG A 51 2.88 6.65 21.70
C ARG A 51 3.96 5.79 21.04
N LEU A 52 3.73 4.48 20.89
CA LEU A 52 4.69 3.57 20.24
C LEU A 52 4.68 3.66 18.71
N SER A 53 3.73 4.40 18.13
CA SER A 53 3.41 4.46 16.69
C SER A 53 3.66 5.86 16.12
N VAL A 54 4.85 6.42 16.37
CA VAL A 54 5.25 7.73 15.81
C VAL A 54 5.57 7.61 14.32
N GLU A 55 6.52 6.75 13.93
CA GLU A 55 6.95 6.60 12.52
C GLU A 55 6.02 5.71 11.68
N HIS A 56 5.09 5.00 12.32
CA HIS A 56 4.22 4.03 11.66
C HIS A 56 2.76 4.33 11.98
N PRO A 57 1.98 4.75 10.97
CA PRO A 57 0.56 5.03 11.15
C PRO A 57 -0.20 3.76 11.56
N PRO A 58 -1.29 3.90 12.33
CA PRO A 58 -1.78 2.81 13.16
C PRO A 58 -2.54 1.72 12.40
N LEU A 59 -3.07 1.97 11.20
CA LEU A 59 -4.11 1.11 10.60
C LEU A 59 -3.68 -0.35 10.46
N VAL A 60 -2.52 -0.64 9.86
CA VAL A 60 -2.10 -2.03 9.63
C VAL A 60 -1.62 -2.70 10.92
N ASN A 61 -1.02 -1.92 11.83
CA ASN A 61 -0.66 -2.41 13.16
C ASN A 61 -1.92 -2.81 13.93
N LEU A 62 -2.96 -1.96 13.93
CA LEU A 62 -4.26 -2.23 14.54
C LEU A 62 -4.90 -3.50 13.94
N LEU A 63 -4.90 -3.64 12.61
CA LEU A 63 -5.41 -4.84 11.96
C LEU A 63 -4.65 -6.08 12.43
N SER A 64 -3.32 -6.03 12.49
CA SER A 64 -2.48 -7.15 12.94
C SER A 64 -2.66 -7.48 14.42
N GLY A 65 -2.83 -6.47 15.27
CA GLY A 65 -3.08 -6.64 16.70
C GLY A 65 -4.50 -7.11 17.03
N LEU A 66 -5.47 -6.92 16.13
CA LEU A 66 -6.88 -7.20 16.41
C LEU A 66 -7.17 -8.68 16.73
N PRO A 67 -6.72 -9.67 15.92
CA PRO A 67 -6.90 -11.08 16.29
C PRO A 67 -6.21 -11.46 17.60
N VAL A 68 -5.03 -10.88 17.87
CA VAL A 68 -4.30 -11.10 19.12
C VAL A 68 -5.13 -10.60 20.30
N HIS A 69 -5.66 -9.38 20.21
CA HIS A 69 -6.46 -8.77 21.27
C HIS A 69 -7.79 -9.50 21.52
N LEU A 70 -8.49 -9.88 20.43
CA LEU A 70 -9.80 -10.54 20.51
C LEU A 70 -9.72 -12.00 20.96
N LEU A 71 -8.65 -12.73 20.63
CA LEU A 71 -8.58 -14.18 20.85
C LEU A 71 -7.61 -14.59 21.97
N LEU A 72 -6.60 -13.77 22.26
CA LEU A 72 -5.55 -14.10 23.25
C LEU A 72 -5.56 -13.19 24.48
N HIS A 73 -6.23 -12.03 24.42
CA HIS A 73 -6.27 -11.05 25.52
C HIS A 73 -4.88 -10.79 26.12
N PRO A 74 -3.93 -10.26 25.31
CA PRO A 74 -2.53 -10.25 25.66
C PRO A 74 -2.25 -9.31 26.85
N ASN A 75 -1.32 -9.71 27.70
CA ASN A 75 -0.76 -8.87 28.74
C ASN A 75 0.07 -7.76 28.10
N LEU A 76 -0.26 -6.51 28.40
CA LEU A 76 0.50 -5.36 27.94
C LEU A 76 1.47 -4.94 29.06
N PRO A 77 2.79 -4.88 28.81
CA PRO A 77 3.77 -4.50 29.82
C PRO A 77 3.82 -2.98 30.02
N LEU A 78 2.73 -2.42 30.55
CA LEU A 78 2.54 -0.98 30.71
C LEU A 78 3.36 -0.40 31.86
N ASP A 79 3.65 -1.20 32.88
CA ASP A 79 4.44 -0.79 34.05
C ASP A 79 5.95 -0.96 33.79
N THR A 80 6.44 -0.40 32.68
CA THR A 80 7.85 -0.49 32.27
C THR A 80 8.40 0.85 31.82
N VAL A 81 9.70 1.06 32.03
CA VAL A 81 10.43 2.25 31.54
C VAL A 81 10.29 2.43 30.02
N TRP A 82 10.15 1.32 29.28
CA TRP A 82 9.98 1.33 27.83
C TRP A 82 8.63 1.92 27.41
N TRP A 83 7.55 1.57 28.12
CA TRP A 83 6.23 2.15 27.87
C TRP A 83 6.16 3.63 28.22
N GLU A 84 6.75 4.03 29.36
CA GLU A 84 6.81 5.42 29.81
C GLU A 84 7.59 6.29 28.82
N ALA A 85 8.75 5.81 28.35
CA ALA A 85 9.57 6.50 27.37
C ALA A 85 9.01 6.47 25.94
N GLY A 86 8.00 5.62 25.67
CA GLY A 86 7.52 5.37 24.30
C GLY A 86 8.56 4.65 23.42
N GLU A 87 9.50 3.94 24.04
CA GLU A 87 10.55 3.17 23.36
C GLU A 87 9.92 1.87 22.82
N TRP A 88 9.87 1.75 21.50
CA TRP A 88 9.07 0.73 20.83
C TRP A 88 9.78 -0.61 20.71
N TYR A 89 11.12 -0.65 20.69
CA TYR A 89 11.88 -1.86 20.40
C TYR A 89 11.87 -2.82 21.59
N HIS A 90 12.29 -2.35 22.77
CA HIS A 90 12.33 -3.16 23.98
C HIS A 90 10.92 -3.45 24.51
N PHE A 91 9.98 -2.52 24.34
CA PHE A 91 8.57 -2.81 24.64
C PHE A 91 8.07 -3.98 23.80
N ALA A 92 8.37 -4.02 22.50
CA ALA A 92 7.93 -5.09 21.62
C ALA A 92 8.61 -6.43 21.91
N ASP A 93 9.89 -6.39 22.27
CA ASP A 93 10.66 -7.57 22.67
C ASP A 93 10.05 -8.20 23.93
N LEU A 94 9.88 -7.39 24.99
CA LEU A 94 9.29 -7.83 26.25
C LEU A 94 7.83 -8.26 26.09
N PHE A 95 7.03 -7.55 25.27
CA PHE A 95 5.66 -7.95 24.95
C PHE A 95 5.58 -9.35 24.34
N LEU A 96 6.42 -9.63 23.34
CA LEU A 96 6.30 -10.86 22.56
C LEU A 96 6.96 -12.05 23.26
N TRP A 97 8.13 -11.85 23.87
CA TRP A 97 8.98 -12.94 24.34
C TRP A 97 8.89 -13.21 25.84
N GLU A 98 8.44 -12.24 26.65
CA GLU A 98 8.45 -12.36 28.12
C GLU A 98 7.05 -12.23 28.74
N ALA A 99 6.28 -11.20 28.36
CA ALA A 99 5.01 -10.87 29.01
C ALA A 99 3.85 -11.80 28.65
N ASN A 100 3.97 -12.52 27.52
CA ASN A 100 2.89 -13.35 26.99
C ASN A 100 3.37 -14.77 26.64
N PRO A 101 2.61 -15.82 27.00
CA PRO A 101 2.92 -17.17 26.56
C PRO A 101 2.56 -17.36 25.07
N GLY A 102 3.31 -18.23 24.38
CA GLY A 102 3.03 -18.66 23.01
C GLY A 102 3.28 -17.58 21.94
N PRO A 103 4.51 -17.04 21.82
CA PRO A 103 4.86 -16.04 20.81
C PRO A 103 4.52 -16.49 19.39
N GLU A 104 4.61 -17.78 19.08
CA GLU A 104 4.27 -18.35 17.77
C GLU A 104 2.80 -18.13 17.43
N ARG A 105 1.91 -18.29 18.41
CA ARG A 105 0.46 -18.11 18.24
C ARG A 105 0.12 -16.63 18.04
N ILE A 106 0.76 -15.74 18.80
CA ILE A 106 0.62 -14.29 18.65
C ILE A 106 1.02 -13.88 17.22
N VAL A 107 2.20 -14.29 16.77
CA VAL A 107 2.72 -13.96 15.44
C VAL A 107 1.85 -14.55 14.34
N PHE A 108 1.43 -15.81 14.45
CA PHE A 108 0.55 -16.44 13.47
C PHE A 108 -0.77 -15.68 13.30
N LEU A 109 -1.46 -15.38 14.40
CA LEU A 109 -2.72 -14.64 14.37
C LEU A 109 -2.55 -13.24 13.79
N ALA A 110 -1.44 -12.57 14.10
CA ALA A 110 -1.16 -11.23 13.60
C ALA A 110 -0.80 -11.18 12.10
N ARG A 111 -0.36 -12.30 11.51
CA ARG A 111 -0.10 -12.42 10.07
C ARG A 111 -1.39 -12.52 9.25
N LEU A 112 -2.48 -13.07 9.80
CA LEU A 112 -3.72 -13.36 9.06
C LEU A 112 -4.37 -12.12 8.41
N PRO A 113 -4.46 -10.95 9.07
CA PRO A 113 -5.02 -9.74 8.46
C PRO A 113 -4.21 -9.25 7.27
N VAL A 114 -2.87 -9.29 7.36
CA VAL A 114 -1.98 -8.90 6.25
C VAL A 114 -2.10 -9.88 5.09
N LEU A 115 -2.23 -11.17 5.39
CA LEU A 115 -2.52 -12.19 4.38
C LEU A 115 -3.84 -11.89 3.66
N GLY A 116 -4.89 -11.58 4.42
CA GLY A 116 -6.19 -11.16 3.88
C GLY A 116 -6.09 -9.93 2.97
N LEU A 117 -5.30 -8.92 3.35
CA LEU A 117 -5.04 -7.75 2.50
C LEU A 117 -4.31 -8.11 1.20
N GLY A 118 -3.39 -9.07 1.23
CA GLY A 118 -2.73 -9.59 0.02
C GLY A 118 -3.71 -10.30 -0.93
N LEU A 119 -4.64 -11.08 -0.39
CA LEU A 119 -5.71 -11.70 -1.19
C LEU A 119 -6.66 -10.65 -1.80
N LEU A 120 -7.05 -9.64 -1.01
CA LEU A 120 -7.87 -8.53 -1.49
C LEU A 120 -7.14 -7.71 -2.57
N LEU A 121 -5.82 -7.57 -2.47
CA LEU A 121 -4.99 -6.94 -3.50
C LEU A 121 -5.08 -7.71 -4.83
N ILE A 122 -4.93 -9.04 -4.81
CA ILE A 122 -5.06 -9.89 -6.01
C ILE A 122 -6.45 -9.73 -6.63
N ALA A 123 -7.51 -9.77 -5.81
CA ALA A 123 -8.88 -9.57 -6.29
C ALA A 123 -9.10 -8.17 -6.89
N LEU A 124 -8.49 -7.15 -6.31
CA LEU A 124 -8.57 -5.77 -6.80
C LEU A 124 -7.80 -5.58 -8.11
N VAL A 125 -6.62 -6.18 -8.23
CA VAL A 125 -5.81 -6.21 -9.46
C VAL A 125 -6.60 -6.89 -10.58
N HIS A 126 -7.20 -8.06 -10.30
CA HIS A 126 -8.10 -8.74 -11.23
C HIS A 126 -9.24 -7.83 -11.69
N ARG A 127 -9.87 -7.14 -10.75
CA ARG A 127 -11.02 -6.28 -11.04
C ARG A 127 -10.64 -5.11 -11.93
N TRP A 128 -9.57 -4.39 -11.61
CA TRP A 128 -9.17 -3.22 -12.39
C TRP A 128 -8.67 -3.63 -13.77
N ALA A 129 -7.79 -4.63 -13.86
CA ALA A 129 -7.33 -5.16 -15.13
C ALA A 129 -8.47 -5.73 -15.98
N GLY A 130 -9.43 -6.42 -15.36
CA GLY A 130 -10.63 -6.95 -16.00
C GLY A 130 -11.48 -5.87 -16.68
N GLN A 131 -11.60 -4.70 -16.04
CA GLN A 131 -12.33 -3.56 -16.59
C GLN A 131 -11.57 -2.81 -17.70
N ARG A 132 -10.24 -2.90 -17.70
CA ARG A 132 -9.38 -2.22 -18.69
C ARG A 132 -9.11 -3.07 -19.93
N PHE A 133 -8.87 -4.37 -19.74
CA PHE A 133 -8.32 -5.28 -20.75
C PHE A 133 -9.15 -6.56 -20.90
N GLY A 134 -10.35 -6.60 -20.33
CA GLY A 134 -11.27 -7.74 -20.41
C GLY A 134 -10.98 -8.84 -19.37
N PRO A 135 -11.87 -9.85 -19.25
CA PRO A 135 -11.80 -10.85 -18.18
C PRO A 135 -10.46 -11.58 -18.07
N TRP A 136 -9.84 -11.88 -19.21
CA TRP A 136 -8.53 -12.55 -19.27
C TRP A 136 -7.37 -11.65 -18.87
N GLY A 137 -7.45 -10.34 -19.14
CA GLY A 137 -6.52 -9.36 -18.56
C GLY A 137 -6.60 -9.37 -17.04
N GLY A 138 -7.80 -9.51 -16.48
CA GLY A 138 -7.99 -9.71 -15.04
C GLY A 138 -7.26 -10.95 -14.51
N VAL A 139 -7.34 -12.09 -15.21
CA VAL A 139 -6.65 -13.33 -14.80
C VAL A 139 -5.15 -13.17 -14.89
N LEU A 140 -4.65 -12.59 -15.99
CA LEU A 140 -3.22 -12.38 -16.20
C LEU A 140 -2.64 -11.49 -15.08
N ALA A 141 -3.30 -10.37 -14.77
CA ALA A 141 -2.87 -9.48 -13.70
C ALA A 141 -2.88 -10.18 -12.32
N ALA A 142 -3.91 -10.98 -12.04
CA ALA A 142 -4.02 -11.73 -10.81
C ALA A 142 -2.92 -12.80 -10.67
N ALA A 143 -2.60 -13.50 -11.75
CA ALA A 143 -1.54 -14.49 -11.77
C ALA A 143 -0.17 -13.85 -11.49
N PHE A 144 0.14 -12.73 -12.16
CA PHE A 144 1.37 -11.99 -11.90
C PHE A 144 1.41 -11.43 -10.48
N CYS A 145 0.29 -10.97 -9.93
CA CYS A 145 0.25 -10.46 -8.56
C CYS A 145 0.37 -11.56 -7.50
N GLY A 146 -0.38 -12.66 -7.64
CA GLY A 146 -0.45 -13.73 -6.64
C GLY A 146 0.75 -14.67 -6.66
N LEU A 147 1.44 -14.78 -7.80
CA LEU A 147 2.63 -15.62 -7.95
C LEU A 147 3.93 -14.82 -7.93
N ASP A 148 3.88 -13.50 -7.74
CA ASP A 148 5.09 -12.70 -7.59
C ASP A 148 5.79 -13.03 -6.25
N PRO A 149 7.09 -13.37 -6.28
CA PRO A 149 7.81 -13.77 -5.08
C PRO A 149 7.94 -12.63 -4.06
N ASN A 150 7.97 -11.36 -4.49
CA ASN A 150 8.07 -10.24 -3.55
C ASN A 150 6.72 -9.99 -2.87
N ILE A 151 5.60 -10.08 -3.59
CA ILE A 151 4.27 -10.02 -2.99
C ILE A 151 4.11 -11.17 -1.98
N LEU A 152 4.36 -12.41 -2.40
CA LEU A 152 4.26 -13.60 -1.52
C LEU A 152 5.14 -13.49 -0.27
N ALA A 153 6.38 -13.01 -0.41
CA ALA A 153 7.30 -12.86 0.71
C ALA A 153 6.80 -11.88 1.77
N HIS A 154 6.10 -10.82 1.37
CA HIS A 154 5.58 -9.79 2.29
C HIS A 154 4.15 -10.05 2.76
N THR A 155 3.30 -10.74 1.98
CA THR A 155 1.91 -11.07 2.35
C THR A 155 1.81 -11.99 3.57
N ARG A 156 2.85 -12.78 3.84
CA ARG A 156 2.90 -13.66 5.01
C ARG A 156 3.40 -13.01 6.31
N LEU A 157 3.84 -11.75 6.29
CA LEU A 157 4.48 -11.08 7.43
C LEU A 157 3.55 -10.06 8.07
N ALA A 158 3.54 -9.95 9.40
CA ALA A 158 2.81 -8.93 10.14
C ALA A 158 3.51 -7.55 10.05
N THR A 159 3.57 -6.97 8.85
CA THR A 159 4.20 -5.67 8.56
C THR A 159 3.25 -4.73 7.82
N THR A 160 3.60 -3.44 7.71
CA THR A 160 2.73 -2.47 7.02
C THR A 160 2.88 -2.44 5.50
N ASP A 161 3.81 -3.21 4.93
CA ASP A 161 4.18 -3.14 3.51
C ASP A 161 3.01 -3.49 2.56
N VAL A 162 2.38 -4.64 2.78
CA VAL A 162 1.26 -5.10 1.94
C VAL A 162 0.01 -4.27 2.19
N GLY A 163 -0.24 -3.85 3.44
CA GLY A 163 -1.36 -2.96 3.74
C GLY A 163 -1.22 -1.61 3.05
N GLY A 164 -0.05 -0.98 3.12
CA GLY A 164 0.24 0.25 2.38
C GLY A 164 0.09 0.07 0.86
N THR A 165 0.61 -1.04 0.32
CA THR A 165 0.47 -1.40 -1.11
C THR A 165 -1.00 -1.54 -1.52
N PHE A 166 -1.79 -2.25 -0.73
CA PHE A 166 -3.21 -2.45 -0.98
C PHE A 166 -3.98 -1.14 -0.98
N PHE A 167 -3.85 -0.33 0.06
CA PHE A 167 -4.62 0.91 0.17
C PHE A 167 -4.19 1.98 -0.84
N VAL A 168 -2.90 2.07 -1.19
CA VAL A 168 -2.43 2.94 -2.29
C VAL A 168 -3.07 2.52 -3.62
N PHE A 169 -3.06 1.23 -3.93
CA PHE A 169 -3.66 0.71 -5.16
C PHE A 169 -5.18 0.87 -5.17
N LEU A 170 -5.85 0.67 -4.03
CA LEU A 170 -7.27 0.95 -3.84
C LEU A 170 -7.60 2.43 -4.06
N ALA A 171 -6.79 3.35 -3.55
CA ALA A 171 -6.94 4.78 -3.77
C ALA A 171 -6.83 5.13 -5.27
N GLY A 172 -5.84 4.57 -5.96
CA GLY A 172 -5.69 4.72 -7.41
C GLY A 172 -6.89 4.19 -8.21
N TYR A 173 -7.36 2.97 -7.87
CA TYR A 173 -8.53 2.36 -8.49
C TYR A 173 -9.82 3.17 -8.23
N ALA A 174 -10.04 3.59 -6.99
CA ALA A 174 -11.21 4.36 -6.59
C ALA A 174 -11.22 5.74 -7.24
N LEU A 175 -10.08 6.41 -7.33
CA LEU A 175 -9.93 7.66 -8.07
C LEU A 175 -10.23 7.45 -9.56
N TRP A 176 -9.65 6.43 -10.19
CA TRP A 176 -9.96 6.11 -11.59
C TRP A 176 -11.47 5.91 -11.81
N ARG A 177 -12.14 5.17 -10.92
CA ARG A 177 -13.60 4.99 -10.94
C ARG A 177 -14.35 6.32 -10.78
N ALA A 178 -13.93 7.18 -9.86
CA ALA A 178 -14.55 8.47 -9.61
C ALA A 178 -14.38 9.43 -10.80
N LEU A 179 -13.23 9.41 -11.47
CA LEU A 179 -12.96 10.27 -12.63
C LEU A 179 -13.73 9.83 -13.89
N ARG A 180 -14.01 8.54 -14.05
CA ARG A 180 -14.75 7.96 -15.20
C ARG A 180 -16.25 7.88 -15.00
N ARG A 181 -16.71 7.69 -13.76
CA ARG A 181 -18.12 7.68 -13.41
C ARG A 181 -18.33 8.58 -12.19
N PRO A 182 -18.34 9.92 -12.34
CA PRO A 182 -18.46 10.83 -11.22
C PRO A 182 -19.70 10.55 -10.39
N SER A 183 -19.53 10.40 -9.08
CA SER A 183 -20.61 10.38 -8.10
C SER A 183 -20.06 10.67 -6.72
N VAL A 184 -20.88 11.25 -5.84
CA VAL A 184 -20.49 11.56 -4.45
C VAL A 184 -19.98 10.30 -3.73
N PRO A 185 -20.66 9.14 -3.75
CA PRO A 185 -20.16 7.94 -3.07
C PRO A 185 -18.79 7.45 -3.58
N ARG A 186 -18.47 7.65 -4.87
CA ARG A 186 -17.17 7.25 -5.42
C ARG A 186 -16.07 8.22 -5.03
N LEU A 187 -16.38 9.51 -4.93
CA LEU A 187 -15.44 10.50 -4.41
C LEU A 187 -15.17 10.26 -2.92
N LEU A 188 -16.22 9.97 -2.13
CA LEU A 188 -16.10 9.55 -0.74
C LEU A 188 -15.23 8.29 -0.60
N GLY A 189 -15.51 7.26 -1.40
CA GLY A 189 -14.70 6.04 -1.41
C GLY A 189 -13.24 6.25 -1.81
N ALA A 190 -12.96 7.15 -2.77
CA ALA A 190 -11.60 7.49 -3.15
C ALA A 190 -10.84 8.25 -2.04
N GLY A 191 -11.51 9.20 -1.39
CA GLY A 191 -10.96 9.93 -0.24
C GLY A 191 -10.69 9.03 0.95
N LEU A 192 -11.63 8.14 1.28
CA LEU A 192 -11.47 7.15 2.33
C LEU A 192 -10.31 6.21 2.02
N ALA A 193 -10.22 5.68 0.79
CA ALA A 193 -9.13 4.80 0.39
C ALA A 193 -7.76 5.49 0.48
N LEU A 194 -7.66 6.76 0.07
CA LEU A 194 -6.43 7.54 0.22
C LEU A 194 -6.07 7.79 1.69
N GLY A 195 -7.05 8.14 2.52
CA GLY A 195 -6.87 8.32 3.95
C GLY A 195 -6.43 7.05 4.67
N LEU A 196 -7.00 5.90 4.29
CA LEU A 196 -6.56 4.59 4.78
C LEU A 196 -5.14 4.24 4.29
N ALA A 197 -4.75 4.67 3.08
CA ALA A 197 -3.37 4.51 2.61
C ALA A 197 -2.38 5.30 3.49
N PHE A 198 -2.71 6.56 3.79
CA PHE A 198 -1.93 7.41 4.70
C PHE A 198 -1.88 6.83 6.12
N ALA A 199 -2.99 6.29 6.61
CA ALA A 199 -3.07 5.62 7.91
C ALA A 199 -2.41 4.23 7.93
N ALA A 200 -2.07 3.64 6.77
CA ALA A 200 -1.40 2.35 6.67
C ALA A 200 0.13 2.47 6.70
N LYS A 201 0.70 3.46 6.01
CA LYS A 201 2.16 3.62 5.90
C LYS A 201 2.52 5.06 5.51
N LEU A 202 3.46 5.71 6.20
CA LEU A 202 3.84 7.10 5.89
C LEU A 202 4.37 7.29 4.46
N SER A 203 5.06 6.30 3.88
CA SER A 203 5.51 6.39 2.48
C SER A 203 4.36 6.48 1.47
N ALA A 204 3.13 6.13 1.86
CA ALA A 204 1.94 6.33 1.05
C ALA A 204 1.60 7.82 0.84
N LEU A 205 2.11 8.73 1.69
CA LEU A 205 1.91 10.18 1.53
C LEU A 205 2.40 10.69 0.18
N ALA A 206 3.48 10.10 -0.36
CA ALA A 206 3.98 10.44 -1.70
C ALA A 206 2.92 10.21 -2.78
N PHE A 207 2.01 9.25 -2.60
CA PHE A 207 0.95 8.96 -3.57
C PHE A 207 -0.16 10.02 -3.60
N GLY A 208 -0.30 10.86 -2.57
CA GLY A 208 -1.23 12.00 -2.59
C GLY A 208 -0.99 12.95 -3.77
N PRO A 209 0.16 13.65 -3.83
CA PRO A 209 0.49 14.54 -4.94
C PRO A 209 0.64 13.78 -6.27
N ILE A 210 1.09 12.52 -6.26
CA ILE A 210 1.22 11.72 -7.49
C ILE A 210 -0.16 11.41 -8.11
N LEU A 211 -1.15 11.01 -7.30
CA LEU A 211 -2.51 10.77 -7.77
C LEU A 211 -3.21 12.08 -8.16
N ALA A 212 -2.91 13.19 -7.45
CA ALA A 212 -3.37 14.51 -7.85
C ALA A 212 -2.82 14.91 -9.23
N LEU A 213 -1.51 14.75 -9.45
CA LEU A 213 -0.86 14.98 -10.74
C LEU A 213 -1.54 14.14 -11.83
N ALA A 214 -1.71 12.84 -11.60
CA ALA A 214 -2.34 11.95 -12.56
C ALA A 214 -3.79 12.36 -12.90
N ALA A 215 -4.57 12.83 -11.90
CA ALA A 215 -5.92 13.34 -12.11
C ALA A 215 -5.95 14.68 -12.88
N LEU A 216 -4.99 15.57 -12.64
CA LEU A 216 -4.88 16.84 -13.34
C LEU A 216 -4.43 16.64 -14.79
N LEU A 217 -3.46 15.75 -15.03
CA LEU A 217 -3.02 15.35 -16.37
C LEU A 217 -4.18 14.75 -17.18
N ASP A 218 -5.07 13.98 -16.56
CA ASP A 218 -6.30 13.47 -17.20
C ASP A 218 -7.25 14.60 -17.67
N GLY A 219 -7.22 15.76 -17.01
CA GLY A 219 -8.03 16.93 -17.36
C GLY A 219 -7.46 17.80 -18.49
N LEU A 220 -6.17 17.67 -18.82
CA LEU A 220 -5.44 18.49 -19.79
C LEU A 220 -5.81 18.37 -21.28
N PRO A 221 -6.31 17.21 -21.80
CA PRO A 221 -6.59 17.08 -23.23
C PRO A 221 -7.42 18.24 -23.79
N GLY A 222 -7.14 18.67 -25.03
CA GLY A 222 -7.63 19.93 -25.61
C GLY A 222 -9.14 20.06 -25.84
N GLY A 223 -9.54 21.23 -26.35
CA GLY A 223 -10.93 21.59 -26.69
C GLY A 223 -11.63 22.51 -25.68
N PRO A 224 -12.81 23.06 -26.04
CA PRO A 224 -13.49 24.13 -25.29
C PRO A 224 -13.91 23.73 -23.87
N GLY A 225 -14.06 22.43 -23.59
CA GLY A 225 -14.38 21.91 -22.25
C GLY A 225 -13.20 21.75 -21.29
N ARG A 226 -11.96 22.11 -21.69
CA ARG A 226 -10.75 21.97 -20.86
C ARG A 226 -10.86 22.65 -19.48
N PRO A 227 -11.23 23.94 -19.35
CA PRO A 227 -11.26 24.60 -18.04
C PRO A 227 -12.25 23.93 -17.09
N ARG A 228 -13.44 23.57 -17.57
CA ARG A 228 -14.46 22.84 -16.79
C ARG A 228 -13.98 21.47 -16.32
N ARG A 229 -13.27 20.73 -17.18
CA ARG A 229 -12.66 19.45 -16.80
C ARG A 229 -11.59 19.63 -15.72
N LEU A 230 -10.66 20.56 -15.93
CA LEU A 230 -9.58 20.81 -14.98
C LEU A 230 -10.12 21.24 -13.61
N LEU A 231 -11.13 22.12 -13.59
CA LEU A 231 -11.82 22.52 -12.37
C LEU A 231 -12.50 21.32 -11.68
N SER A 232 -13.14 20.44 -12.43
CA SER A 232 -13.73 19.20 -11.88
C SER A 232 -12.66 18.26 -11.31
N ARG A 233 -11.49 18.13 -11.96
CA ARG A 233 -10.37 17.32 -11.46
C ARG A 233 -9.76 17.92 -10.19
N ALA A 234 -9.55 19.23 -10.17
CA ALA A 234 -9.09 19.96 -8.99
C ALA A 234 -10.06 19.82 -7.82
N GLY A 235 -11.37 19.97 -8.06
CA GLY A 235 -12.40 19.77 -7.03
C GLY A 235 -12.44 18.34 -6.49
N ALA A 236 -12.27 17.33 -7.35
CA ALA A 236 -12.17 15.93 -6.92
C ALA A 236 -10.92 15.70 -6.05
N VAL A 237 -9.75 16.24 -6.45
CA VAL A 237 -8.51 16.15 -5.66
C VAL A 237 -8.66 16.83 -4.31
N ALA A 238 -9.24 18.03 -4.27
CA ALA A 238 -9.47 18.77 -3.02
C ALA A 238 -10.42 18.01 -2.08
N GLY A 239 -11.56 17.52 -2.60
CA GLY A 239 -12.51 16.73 -1.82
C GLY A 239 -11.88 15.43 -1.30
N MET A 240 -11.14 14.71 -2.14
CA MET A 240 -10.42 13.49 -1.76
C MET A 240 -9.38 13.76 -0.66
N THR A 241 -8.66 14.87 -0.75
CA THR A 241 -7.67 15.30 0.25
C THR A 241 -8.32 15.58 1.60
N LEU A 242 -9.42 16.33 1.62
CA LEU A 242 -10.15 16.64 2.85
C LEU A 242 -10.63 15.36 3.56
N ILE A 243 -11.19 14.42 2.80
CA ILE A 243 -11.68 13.15 3.34
C ILE A 243 -10.51 12.28 3.82
N ALA A 244 -9.38 12.29 3.12
CA ALA A 244 -8.19 11.57 3.53
C ALA A 244 -7.64 12.09 4.87
N LEU A 245 -7.58 13.41 5.05
CA LEU A 245 -7.19 14.05 6.31
C LEU A 245 -8.16 13.70 7.45
N LEU A 246 -9.48 13.73 7.18
CA LEU A 246 -10.50 13.32 8.15
C LEU A 246 -10.35 11.84 8.55
N THR A 247 -10.05 10.97 7.59
CA THR A 247 -9.84 9.54 7.82
C THR A 247 -8.62 9.30 8.70
N VAL A 248 -7.50 9.97 8.42
CA VAL A 248 -6.30 9.92 9.27
C VAL A 248 -6.66 10.40 10.68
N TRP A 249 -7.34 11.53 10.82
CA TRP A 249 -7.75 12.06 12.12
C TRP A 249 -8.63 11.08 12.90
N ALA A 250 -9.57 10.40 12.22
CA ALA A 250 -10.39 9.35 12.81
C ALA A 250 -9.56 8.15 13.30
N THR A 251 -8.51 7.75 12.57
CA THR A 251 -7.61 6.65 13.00
C THR A 251 -6.84 6.95 14.28
N TYR A 252 -6.69 8.24 14.62
CA TYR A 252 -6.14 8.72 15.89
C TYR A 252 -7.24 9.10 16.91
N ARG A 253 -8.46 8.57 16.73
CA ARG A 253 -9.63 8.80 17.61
C ARG A 253 -9.99 10.27 17.78
N PHE A 254 -9.87 11.05 16.70
CA PHE A 254 -10.11 12.49 16.69
C PHE A 254 -9.27 13.28 17.73
N ARG A 255 -8.11 12.74 18.13
CA ARG A 255 -7.23 13.39 19.10
C ARG A 255 -6.76 14.76 18.58
N ILE A 256 -6.82 15.76 19.46
CA ILE A 256 -6.27 17.10 19.27
C ILE A 256 -5.23 17.32 20.36
N GLY A 257 -4.10 17.94 20.02
CA GLY A 257 -3.06 18.25 20.99
C GLY A 257 -1.87 18.99 20.37
N PRO A 258 -0.89 19.39 21.17
CA PRO A 258 0.26 20.14 20.67
C PRO A 258 1.24 19.22 19.89
N LEU A 259 1.94 19.80 18.90
CA LEU A 259 3.02 19.11 18.17
C LEU A 259 4.31 18.97 18.98
N GLY A 260 4.56 19.93 19.87
CA GLY A 260 5.67 20.01 20.81
C GLY A 260 5.28 20.91 21.98
N GLU A 261 6.09 20.96 23.03
CA GLU A 261 5.78 21.75 24.23
C GLU A 261 5.46 23.21 23.89
N GLY A 262 4.32 23.71 24.39
CA GLY A 262 3.85 25.08 24.14
C GLY A 262 3.31 25.39 22.73
N GLY A 263 3.29 24.42 21.81
CA GLY A 263 2.78 24.61 20.45
C GLY A 263 1.25 24.64 20.35
N PRO A 264 0.67 25.19 19.25
CA PRO A 264 -0.77 25.21 19.05
C PRO A 264 -1.35 23.78 18.92
N PRO A 265 -2.59 23.56 19.38
CA PRO A 265 -3.25 22.27 19.21
C PRO A 265 -3.56 21.99 17.73
N VAL A 266 -3.23 20.79 17.27
CA VAL A 266 -3.48 20.32 15.90
C VAL A 266 -4.20 18.96 15.92
N PRO A 267 -4.94 18.59 14.86
CA PRO A 267 -5.52 17.27 14.74
C PRO A 267 -4.44 16.20 14.49
N ALA A 268 -4.61 15.03 15.13
CA ALA A 268 -3.69 13.89 15.05
C ALA A 268 -2.19 14.24 15.21
N PRO A 269 -1.77 14.89 16.33
CA PRO A 269 -0.37 15.29 16.52
C PRO A 269 0.66 14.16 16.37
N PRO A 270 0.41 12.92 16.84
CA PRO A 270 1.35 11.81 16.64
C PRO A 270 1.65 11.52 15.17
N TYR A 271 0.65 11.66 14.27
CA TYR A 271 0.85 11.46 12.84
C TYR A 271 1.80 12.51 12.27
N LEU A 272 1.59 13.78 12.60
CA LEU A 272 2.42 14.88 12.13
C LEU A 272 3.85 14.81 12.70
N ARG A 273 4.01 14.35 13.96
CA ARG A 273 5.32 14.01 14.51
C ARG A 273 6.01 12.90 13.71
N GLY A 274 5.26 11.88 13.29
CA GLY A 274 5.73 10.84 12.39
C GLY A 274 6.21 11.35 11.04
N VAL A 275 5.42 12.24 10.41
CA VAL A 275 5.81 12.88 9.15
C VAL A 275 7.11 13.67 9.32
N ARG A 276 7.20 14.49 10.37
CA ARG A 276 8.40 15.26 10.68
C ARG A 276 9.61 14.35 10.91
N ALA A 277 9.45 13.31 11.72
CA ALA A 277 10.50 12.33 11.97
C ALA A 277 11.02 11.72 10.67
N VAL A 278 10.14 11.26 9.77
CA VAL A 278 10.56 10.69 8.47
C VAL A 278 11.28 11.71 7.59
N LEU A 279 10.85 12.98 7.57
CA LEU A 279 11.53 14.03 6.82
C LEU A 279 12.92 14.33 7.38
N ASP A 280 13.04 14.43 8.70
CA ASP A 280 14.32 14.62 9.40
C ASP A 280 15.24 13.40 9.16
N PHE A 281 14.69 12.18 9.22
CA PHE A 281 15.41 10.94 8.93
C PHE A 281 15.86 10.81 7.47
N ALA A 282 15.10 11.35 6.51
CA ALA A 282 15.46 11.30 5.08
C ALA A 282 16.72 12.12 4.77
N GLY A 283 17.07 13.10 5.61
CA GLY A 283 18.28 13.91 5.46
C GLY A 283 19.57 13.28 6.01
N GLY A 284 19.46 12.29 6.92
CA GLY A 284 20.60 11.81 7.73
C GLY A 284 21.48 10.72 7.13
N GLY A 285 21.09 10.11 6.00
CA GLY A 285 21.76 8.92 5.46
C GLY A 285 21.63 7.69 6.39
N ARG A 286 21.71 6.48 5.84
CA ARG A 286 21.81 5.25 6.64
C ARG A 286 22.81 4.31 6.00
N PRO A 287 23.59 3.56 6.80
CA PRO A 287 24.46 2.51 6.27
C PRO A 287 23.63 1.52 5.43
N GLY A 288 23.85 1.55 4.13
CA GLY A 288 23.29 0.62 3.16
C GLY A 288 24.39 -0.27 2.60
N TYR A 289 23.97 -1.42 2.05
CA TYR A 289 24.86 -2.34 1.35
C TYR A 289 24.33 -2.56 -0.07
N LEU A 290 25.22 -2.42 -1.06
CA LEU A 290 24.91 -2.69 -2.46
C LEU A 290 26.19 -3.12 -3.20
N LEU A 291 26.12 -4.22 -3.97
CA LEU A 291 27.22 -4.67 -4.84
C LEU A 291 28.60 -4.69 -4.16
N ARG A 292 28.68 -5.29 -2.96
CA ARG A 292 29.89 -5.41 -2.12
C ARG A 292 30.41 -4.09 -1.53
N GLN A 293 29.64 -3.01 -1.62
CA GLN A 293 29.97 -1.72 -1.03
C GLN A 293 29.04 -1.41 0.14
N VAL A 294 29.59 -0.74 1.16
CA VAL A 294 28.82 -0.15 2.26
C VAL A 294 28.90 1.37 2.10
N SER A 295 27.77 2.06 2.18
CA SER A 295 27.70 3.52 2.07
C SER A 295 26.70 4.06 3.08
N ALA A 296 27.06 5.14 3.79
CA ALA A 296 26.13 5.88 4.64
C ALA A 296 25.26 6.86 3.84
N GLU A 297 25.70 7.26 2.64
CA GLU A 297 24.98 8.19 1.77
C GLU A 297 24.01 7.51 0.81
N GLY A 298 24.19 6.20 0.60
CA GLY A 298 23.40 5.43 -0.35
C GLY A 298 23.87 5.55 -1.81
N TRP A 299 23.05 5.05 -2.74
CA TRP A 299 23.27 5.09 -4.19
C TRP A 299 21.97 5.46 -4.89
N TRP A 300 22.05 6.40 -5.85
CA TRP A 300 20.90 6.74 -6.69
C TRP A 300 20.41 5.52 -7.48
N TYR A 301 21.32 4.64 -7.94
CA TYR A 301 20.98 3.44 -8.72
C TYR A 301 20.54 2.24 -7.88
N TYR A 302 20.39 2.37 -6.57
CA TYR A 302 19.98 1.27 -5.69
C TYR A 302 18.63 0.66 -6.09
N PHE A 303 17.59 1.49 -6.29
CA PHE A 303 16.26 1.01 -6.64
C PHE A 303 16.19 0.45 -8.07
N PRO A 304 16.82 1.06 -9.09
CA PRO A 304 17.01 0.42 -10.39
C PRO A 304 17.64 -0.96 -10.33
N VAL A 305 18.75 -1.11 -9.61
CA VAL A 305 19.42 -2.43 -9.46
C VAL A 305 18.55 -3.40 -8.68
N ALA A 306 18.00 -2.98 -7.54
CA ALA A 306 17.12 -3.83 -6.74
C ALA A 306 15.89 -4.27 -7.53
N PHE A 307 15.30 -3.39 -8.33
CA PHE A 307 14.17 -3.71 -9.19
C PHE A 307 14.53 -4.71 -10.27
N ALA A 308 15.62 -4.48 -11.01
CA ALA A 308 16.07 -5.39 -12.06
C ALA A 308 16.45 -6.79 -11.52
N VAL A 309 17.10 -6.86 -10.35
CA VAL A 309 17.59 -8.13 -9.78
C VAL A 309 16.49 -8.90 -9.06
N LYS A 310 15.56 -8.22 -8.36
CA LYS A 310 14.55 -8.89 -7.51
C LYS A 310 13.20 -9.08 -8.18
N THR A 311 12.95 -8.44 -9.31
CA THR A 311 11.71 -8.61 -10.07
C THR A 311 11.85 -9.79 -11.03
N PRO A 312 10.88 -10.73 -11.10
CA PRO A 312 10.94 -11.84 -12.05
C PRO A 312 11.12 -11.37 -13.49
N LEU A 313 11.93 -12.10 -14.27
CA LEU A 313 12.20 -11.78 -15.67
C LEU A 313 10.90 -11.69 -16.51
N ALA A 314 9.94 -12.58 -16.23
CA ALA A 314 8.62 -12.55 -16.87
C ALA A 314 7.89 -11.21 -16.65
N THR A 315 7.99 -10.63 -15.44
CA THR A 315 7.40 -9.33 -15.11
C THR A 315 8.13 -8.20 -15.84
N LEU A 316 9.47 -8.22 -15.84
CA LEU A 316 10.28 -7.20 -16.53
C LEU A 316 9.99 -7.19 -18.05
N VAL A 317 10.07 -8.35 -18.70
CA VAL A 317 9.79 -8.50 -20.14
C VAL A 317 8.33 -8.13 -20.44
N GLY A 318 7.39 -8.58 -19.61
CA GLY A 318 5.98 -8.25 -19.76
C GLY A 318 5.67 -6.76 -19.67
N VAL A 319 6.28 -6.04 -18.72
CA VAL A 319 6.15 -4.59 -18.58
C VAL A 319 6.75 -3.86 -19.79
N LEU A 320 7.90 -4.30 -20.31
CA LEU A 320 8.50 -3.72 -21.51
C LEU A 320 7.61 -3.90 -22.74
N MET A 321 7.11 -5.12 -22.97
CA MET A 321 6.18 -5.41 -24.08
C MET A 321 4.88 -4.60 -23.96
N ALA A 322 4.28 -4.57 -22.77
CA ALA A 322 3.05 -3.81 -22.52
C ALA A 322 3.26 -2.30 -22.72
N THR A 323 4.44 -1.78 -22.38
CA THR A 323 4.82 -0.38 -22.62
C THR A 323 4.97 -0.11 -24.11
N GLY A 324 5.64 -0.99 -24.86
CA GLY A 324 5.74 -0.87 -26.31
C GLY A 324 4.38 -0.83 -27.01
N LEU A 325 3.41 -1.63 -26.54
CA LEU A 325 2.02 -1.59 -27.02
C LEU A 325 1.29 -0.31 -26.62
N ALA A 326 1.50 0.19 -25.39
CA ALA A 326 0.87 1.41 -24.90
C ALA A 326 1.37 2.66 -25.64
N LEU A 327 2.65 2.73 -25.99
CA LEU A 327 3.23 3.86 -26.74
C LEU A 327 2.62 4.03 -28.14
N ARG A 328 2.14 2.94 -28.76
CA ARG A 328 1.43 3.00 -30.05
C ARG A 328 0.05 3.66 -29.93
N ARG A 329 -0.59 3.58 -28.77
CA ARG A 329 -1.93 4.15 -28.53
C ARG A 329 -2.15 4.39 -27.03
N LEU A 330 -1.62 5.49 -26.53
CA LEU A 330 -1.78 5.86 -25.12
C LEU A 330 -3.23 6.35 -24.89
N ALA A 331 -3.97 5.62 -24.05
CA ALA A 331 -5.30 6.04 -23.65
C ALA A 331 -5.23 6.95 -22.42
N ARG A 332 -6.20 7.84 -22.25
CA ARG A 332 -6.30 8.68 -21.03
C ARG A 332 -6.34 7.84 -19.75
N ASP A 333 -6.98 6.69 -19.82
CA ASP A 333 -7.05 5.74 -18.71
C ASP A 333 -5.71 5.15 -18.29
N ASP A 334 -4.69 5.22 -19.16
CA ASP A 334 -3.36 4.73 -18.84
C ASP A 334 -2.60 5.68 -17.91
N LEU A 335 -3.00 6.95 -17.81
CA LEU A 335 -2.35 7.93 -16.93
C LEU A 335 -2.42 7.50 -15.46
N LEU A 336 -3.58 7.07 -14.98
CA LEU A 336 -3.73 6.62 -13.59
C LEU A 336 -3.07 5.25 -13.31
N LEU A 337 -2.66 4.54 -14.37
CA LEU A 337 -1.91 3.28 -14.25
C LEU A 337 -0.39 3.50 -14.32
N LEU A 338 0.07 4.44 -15.15
CA LEU A 338 1.50 4.64 -15.42
C LEU A 338 2.14 5.75 -14.59
N VAL A 339 1.41 6.84 -14.31
CA VAL A 339 1.95 7.96 -13.53
C VAL A 339 2.33 7.52 -12.11
N PRO A 340 1.49 6.78 -11.36
CA PRO A 340 1.87 6.35 -10.02
C PRO A 340 3.17 5.53 -9.92
N PRO A 341 3.33 4.42 -10.66
CA PRO A 341 4.56 3.64 -10.58
C PRO A 341 5.78 4.39 -11.09
N VAL A 342 5.67 5.19 -12.17
CA VAL A 342 6.81 5.91 -12.75
C VAL A 342 7.29 7.03 -11.82
N VAL A 343 6.39 7.90 -11.37
CA VAL A 343 6.77 9.05 -10.55
C VAL A 343 7.28 8.58 -9.19
N PHE A 344 6.64 7.57 -8.58
CA PHE A 344 7.10 7.04 -7.30
C PHE A 344 8.47 6.33 -7.43
N PHE A 345 8.71 5.59 -8.51
CA PHE A 345 10.00 4.95 -8.76
C PHE A 345 11.13 5.97 -8.94
N LEU A 346 10.89 7.04 -9.71
CA LEU A 346 11.84 8.14 -9.89
C LEU A 346 12.11 8.87 -8.57
N ALA A 347 11.06 9.18 -7.79
CA ALA A 347 11.19 9.79 -6.47
C ALA A 347 11.98 8.90 -5.50
N SER A 348 11.75 7.58 -5.53
CA SER A 348 12.50 6.61 -4.69
C SER A 348 13.97 6.55 -5.10
N THR A 349 14.28 6.63 -6.39
CA THR A 349 15.64 6.64 -6.94
C THR A 349 16.41 7.93 -6.55
N ALA A 350 15.70 9.06 -6.48
CA ALA A 350 16.25 10.33 -6.01
C ALA A 350 16.43 10.38 -4.48
N ALA A 351 15.67 9.57 -3.74
CA ALA A 351 15.79 9.48 -2.29
C ALA A 351 17.03 8.66 -1.89
N ARG A 352 17.78 9.16 -0.91
CA ARG A 352 18.98 8.48 -0.36
C ARG A 352 18.65 7.34 0.62
N LEU A 353 17.37 7.02 0.79
CA LEU A 353 16.89 6.01 1.74
C LEU A 353 16.85 4.61 1.11
N ASN A 354 18.00 3.93 1.08
CA ASN A 354 18.16 2.62 0.44
C ASN A 354 17.78 1.42 1.33
N LEU A 355 16.56 1.42 1.88
CA LEU A 355 16.09 0.45 2.87
C LEU A 355 15.38 -0.79 2.28
N GLY A 356 15.82 -1.22 1.09
CA GLY A 356 15.35 -2.47 0.49
C GLY A 356 14.19 -2.35 -0.49
N TYR A 357 13.97 -3.43 -1.24
CA TYR A 357 12.97 -3.52 -2.31
C TYR A 357 11.53 -3.32 -1.81
N ARG A 358 11.25 -3.58 -0.53
CA ARG A 358 9.93 -3.40 0.08
C ARG A 358 9.32 -2.01 -0.14
N HIS A 359 10.14 -0.98 -0.32
CA HIS A 359 9.65 0.36 -0.61
C HIS A 359 9.04 0.49 -2.01
N LEU A 360 9.36 -0.39 -2.95
CA LEU A 360 8.77 -0.46 -4.28
C LEU A 360 7.51 -1.35 -4.36
N LEU A 361 7.11 -2.06 -3.30
CA LEU A 361 5.90 -2.88 -3.34
C LEU A 361 4.64 -2.13 -3.80
N PRO A 362 4.39 -0.86 -3.40
CA PRO A 362 3.21 -0.12 -3.82
C PRO A 362 3.07 0.09 -5.33
N ILE A 363 4.16 0.00 -6.11
CA ILE A 363 4.12 0.20 -7.56
C ILE A 363 3.77 -1.08 -8.33
N LEU A 364 4.01 -2.26 -7.76
CA LEU A 364 3.84 -3.54 -8.47
C LEU A 364 2.41 -3.80 -8.94
N PRO A 365 1.35 -3.57 -8.14
CA PRO A 365 -0.03 -3.77 -8.60
C PRO A 365 -0.38 -2.96 -9.86
N PHE A 366 0.12 -1.73 -9.97
CA PHE A 366 -0.05 -0.92 -11.17
C PHE A 366 0.66 -1.52 -12.38
N LEU A 367 1.89 -2.04 -12.19
CA LEU A 367 2.63 -2.74 -13.23
C LEU A 367 1.91 -4.02 -13.69
N PHE A 368 1.33 -4.79 -12.78
CA PHE A 368 0.57 -6.00 -13.12
C PHE A 368 -0.70 -5.69 -13.91
N VAL A 369 -1.42 -4.60 -13.57
CA VAL A 369 -2.54 -4.14 -14.38
C VAL A 369 -2.08 -3.65 -15.75
N HIS A 370 -0.96 -2.94 -15.85
CA HIS A 370 -0.41 -2.51 -17.14
C HIS A 370 -0.02 -3.70 -18.02
N LEU A 371 0.63 -4.71 -17.43
CA LEU A 371 1.03 -5.96 -18.10
C LEU A 371 -0.19 -6.72 -18.66
N ALA A 372 -1.34 -6.63 -18.00
CA ALA A 372 -2.58 -7.25 -18.44
C ALA A 372 -3.03 -6.84 -19.86
N ARG A 373 -2.51 -5.72 -20.39
CA ARG A 373 -2.68 -5.33 -21.80
C ARG A 373 -2.25 -6.41 -22.78
N LEU A 374 -1.31 -7.28 -22.43
CA LEU A 374 -0.86 -8.38 -23.28
C LEU A 374 -1.95 -9.42 -23.56
N ALA A 375 -2.96 -9.53 -22.69
CA ALA A 375 -4.12 -10.38 -22.91
C ALA A 375 -5.25 -9.68 -23.70
N TYR A 376 -5.09 -8.39 -24.03
CA TYR A 376 -6.09 -7.63 -24.76
C TYR A 376 -6.00 -7.93 -26.25
N SER A 377 -7.04 -8.53 -26.82
CA SER A 377 -7.16 -8.72 -28.27
C SER A 377 -8.10 -7.65 -28.85
N PRO A 378 -7.62 -6.75 -29.72
CA PRO A 378 -8.44 -5.71 -30.35
C PRO A 378 -9.36 -6.36 -31.40
N GLY A 379 -10.46 -6.95 -30.94
CA GLY A 379 -11.41 -7.63 -31.83
C GLY A 379 -12.68 -8.16 -31.16
N HIS A 380 -12.83 -8.07 -29.84
CA HIS A 380 -14.09 -8.39 -29.16
C HIS A 380 -14.74 -7.10 -28.63
N PRO A 381 -15.86 -6.63 -29.23
CA PRO A 381 -16.64 -5.57 -28.63
C PRO A 381 -17.09 -6.03 -27.25
N SER A 382 -16.70 -5.29 -26.22
CA SER A 382 -17.24 -5.48 -24.88
C SER A 382 -18.74 -5.23 -24.93
N THR A 383 -19.52 -6.31 -24.96
CA THR A 383 -20.96 -6.30 -24.70
C THR A 383 -21.18 -5.78 -23.28
N GLN A 384 -21.33 -4.47 -23.14
CA GLN A 384 -21.92 -3.78 -21.99
C GLN A 384 -21.99 -2.27 -22.31
N SER A 385 -22.82 -1.92 -23.30
CA SER A 385 -23.59 -0.67 -23.22
C SER A 385 -24.58 -0.83 -22.05
N PRO A 386 -24.57 0.04 -21.03
CA PRO A 386 -25.77 0.20 -20.22
C PRO A 386 -26.85 0.78 -21.13
N SER A 387 -27.92 0.03 -21.33
CA SER A 387 -29.16 0.55 -21.88
C SER A 387 -29.60 1.76 -21.06
N LEU A 388 -29.95 2.80 -21.82
CA LEU A 388 -30.67 4.06 -21.53
C LEU A 388 -31.16 4.28 -20.09
#